data_AF-A0A9P6B5V7-F1
#
_entry.id   AF-A0A9P6B5V7-F1
#
_cell.length_a   1.000
_cell.length_b   1.000
_cell.length_c   1.000
_cell.angle_alpha   90.00
_cell.angle_beta   90.00
_cell.angle_gamma   90.00
#
_symmetry.space_group_name_H-M   'P 1'
#
loop_
_entity.id
_entity.type
_entity.pdbx_description
1 polymer ?
#
loop_
_entity_poly.entity_id
_entity_poly.type
_entity_poly.pdbx_seq_one_letter_code
_entity_poly.pdbx_strand_id
1 'polypeptide(L)' 'KICPRCHNAAVFPAKSREWFEVCFVPLVPMSSKQIWLCGICNWEINRGQG' A
#
# COMPACT_ATOMS: atom_id res chain seq x y z
N LYS A 1 4.04 14.55 2.79
CA LYS A 1 2.60 14.39 3.14
C LYS A 1 2.54 14.05 4.63
N ILE A 2 1.68 14.70 5.42
CA ILE A 2 1.49 14.35 6.84
C ILE A 2 0.47 13.20 6.92
N CYS A 3 0.68 12.23 7.80
CA CYS A 3 -0.30 11.18 8.05
C CYS A 3 -1.46 11.75 8.89
N PRO A 4 -2.74 11.58 8.49
CA PRO A 4 -3.88 12.07 9.29
C PRO A 4 -4.12 11.27 10.56
N ARG A 5 -3.55 10.05 10.70
CA ARG A 5 -3.73 9.22 11.90
C ARG A 5 -2.76 9.56 13.02
N CYS A 6 -1.47 9.71 12.69
CA CYS A 6 -0.43 9.97 13.68
C CYS A 6 0.19 11.38 13.59
N HIS A 7 -0.28 12.22 12.67
CA HIS A 7 0.18 13.60 12.45
C HIS A 7 1.69 13.74 12.21
N ASN A 8 2.35 12.67 11.78
CA ASN A 8 3.78 12.64 11.53
C ASN A 8 4.08 12.61 10.02
N ALA A 9 5.24 13.14 9.64
CA ALA A 9 5.72 13.27 8.25
C ALA A 9 6.38 11.99 7.69
N ALA A 10 6.02 10.82 8.20
CA ALA A 10 6.61 9.54 7.81
C ALA A 10 5.77 8.80 6.75
N VAL A 11 5.24 9.53 5.75
CA VAL A 11 4.42 8.96 4.66
C VAL A 11 5.23 8.90 3.36
N PHE A 12 5.35 7.72 2.77
CA PHE A 12 6.12 7.47 1.55
C PHE A 12 5.33 6.66 0.52
N PRO A 13 5.68 6.74 -0.79
CA PRO A 13 4.98 5.97 -1.82
C PRO A 13 5.39 4.50 -1.76
N ALA A 14 4.41 3.60 -1.87
CA ALA A 14 4.61 2.16 -1.92
C ALA A 14 3.77 1.51 -3.03
N LYS A 15 4.08 0.25 -3.36
CA LYS A 15 3.32 -0.57 -4.31
C LYS A 15 2.60 -1.67 -3.54
N SER A 16 1.28 -1.68 -3.58
CA SER A 16 0.50 -2.84 -3.17
C SER A 16 0.32 -3.77 -4.37
N ARG A 17 0.63 -5.04 -4.19
CA ARG A 17 0.61 -6.05 -5.25
C ARG A 17 -0.22 -7.24 -4.79
N GLU A 18 -1.32 -7.47 -5.47
CA GLU A 18 -2.23 -8.57 -5.20
C GLU A 18 -1.85 -9.75 -6.12
N TRP A 19 -1.70 -10.94 -5.54
CA TRP A 19 -1.30 -12.15 -6.24
C TRP A 19 -2.44 -13.15 -6.29
N PHE A 20 -2.54 -13.86 -7.42
CA PHE A 20 -3.38 -15.05 -7.51
C PHE A 20 -2.60 -16.24 -6.94
N GLU A 21 -3.10 -16.80 -5.85
CA GLU A 21 -2.49 -17.94 -5.16
C GLU A 21 -3.31 -19.21 -5.45
N VAL A 22 -2.64 -20.27 -5.89
CA VAL A 22 -3.21 -21.63 -6.01
C VAL A 22 -2.31 -22.57 -5.24
N CYS A 23 -2.88 -23.37 -4.33
CA CYS A 23 -2.12 -24.30 -3.49
C CYS A 23 -0.91 -23.65 -2.78
N PHE A 24 -1.07 -22.42 -2.28
CA PHE A 24 -0.01 -21.64 -1.61
C PHE A 24 1.16 -21.22 -2.53
N VAL A 25 0.99 -21.31 -3.84
CA VAL A 25 1.96 -20.82 -4.82
C VAL A 25 1.43 -19.53 -5.46
N PRO A 26 2.12 -18.38 -5.32
CA PRO A 26 1.76 -17.17 -6.04
C PRO A 26 2.09 -17.34 -7.53
N LEU A 27 1.07 -17.50 -8.38
CA LEU A 27 1.26 -17.80 -9.80
C LEU A 27 1.44 -16.54 -10.63
N VAL A 28 0.48 -15.61 -10.54
CA VAL A 28 0.47 -14.40 -11.36
C VAL A 28 0.02 -13.18 -10.54
N PRO A 29 0.70 -12.03 -10.66
CA PRO A 29 0.23 -10.80 -10.04
C PRO A 29 -1.02 -10.28 -10.78
N MET A 30 -2.15 -10.17 -10.09
CA MET A 30 -3.41 -9.71 -10.70
C MET A 30 -3.48 -8.18 -10.80
N SER A 31 -2.93 -7.47 -9.81
CA SER A 31 -2.96 -6.01 -9.79
C SER A 31 -1.76 -5.45 -9.05
N SER A 32 -1.30 -4.27 -9.50
CA SER A 32 -0.30 -3.46 -8.82
C SER A 32 -0.84 -2.05 -8.70
N LYS A 33 -1.08 -1.58 -7.48
CA LYS A 33 -1.60 -0.25 -7.19
C LYS A 33 -0.52 0.60 -6.50
N GLN A 34 -0.41 1.86 -6.88
CA GLN A 34 0.41 2.82 -6.14
C GLN A 34 -0.37 3.29 -4.91
N ILE A 35 0.23 3.16 -3.73
CA ILE A 35 -0.35 3.58 -2.46
C ILE A 35 0.58 4.58 -1.76
N TRP A 36 0.05 5.31 -0.80
CA TRP A 36 0.83 6.00 0.23
C TRP A 36 0.78 5.15 1.49
N LEU A 37 1.93 4.95 2.13
CA LEU A 37 2.06 4.20 3.37
C LEU A 37 2.73 5.06 4.44
N CYS A 38 2.18 5.05 5.66
CA CYS A 38 2.84 5.63 6.83
C CYS A 38 3.68 4.58 7.55
N GLY A 39 4.99 4.79 7.66
CA GLY A 39 5.91 3.87 8.34
C GLY A 39 5.77 3.77 9.86
N ILE A 40 4.90 4.58 10.48
CA ILE A 40 4.72 4.62 11.94
C ILE A 40 3.46 3.87 12.38
N CYS A 41 2.31 4.20 11.78
CA CYS A 41 1.01 3.65 12.17
C CYS A 41 0.40 2.72 11.11
N ASN A 42 1.17 2.39 10.07
CA ASN A 42 0.78 1.55 8.95
C ASN A 42 -0.50 2.00 8.22
N TRP A 43 -0.78 3.31 8.25
CA TRP A 43 -1.90 3.89 7.51
C TRP A 43 -1.60 3.86 6.02
N GLU A 44 -2.55 3.38 5.22
CA GLU A 44 -2.43 3.29 3.77
C GLU A 44 -3.60 3.95 3.04
N ILE A 45 -3.32 4.52 1.86
CA ILE A 45 -4.35 5.04 0.94
C ILE A 45 -3.90 4.86 -0.51
N ASN A 46 -4.84 4.53 -1.40
CA ASN A 46 -4.55 4.41 -2.83
C ASN A 46 -4.24 5.78 -3.44
N ARG A 47 -3.11 5.90 -4.15
CA ARG A 47 -2.66 7.16 -4.77
C ARG A 47 -3.60 7.63 -5.90
N GLY A 48 -4.50 6.77 -6.38
CA GLY A 48 -5.53 7.08 -7.37
C GLY A 48 -6.92 7.41 -6.80
N GLN A 49 -7.13 7.34 -5.48
CA GLN A 49 -8.30 7.91 -4.81
C GLN A 49 -7.88 9.23 -4.18
N GLY A 50 -7.92 10.29 -4.99
CA GLY A 50 -7.76 11.68 -4.55
C GLY A 50 -8.92 12.49 -5.06
#